data_AF-A0A9R1VT20-F1
#
_entry.id   AF-A0A9R1VT20-F1
#
_cell.length_a   1.000
_cell.length_b   1.000
_cell.length_c   1.000
_cell.angle_alpha   90.00
_cell.angle_beta   90.00
_cell.angle_gamma   90.00
#
_symmetry.space_group_name_H-M   'P 1'
#
loop_
_entity.id
_entity.type
_entity.pdbx_description
1 polymer ?
#
loop_
_entity_poly.entity_id
_entity_poly.type
_entity_poly.pdbx_seq_one_letter_code
_entity_poly.pdbx_strand_id
1 'polypeptide(L)'
;MNQVLEKHRLLQTRNVGELRQPSHEMQIASRNFGILSNELAEKSTALRQMKGEDLKGLDLKELDKLEAMIESGLVKVVKTKEQKMLKEISTLKEKEAQLREENIHLKQQFAMMHLCIEKMGIHEQCGHHPSWELTIGNLKSRDQPQNYNNNSDTCLKLG
;
A
#
# COMPACT_ATOMS: atom_id res chain seq x y z
N MET A 1 -36.03 55.48 -27.99
CA MET A 1 -35.42 54.13 -27.90
C MET A 1 -33.90 54.17 -28.08
N ASN A 2 -33.40 54.79 -29.14
CA ASN A 2 -31.94 54.83 -29.44
C ASN A 2 -31.09 55.55 -28.38
N GLN A 3 -31.61 56.60 -27.74
CA GLN A 3 -30.88 57.30 -26.65
C GLN A 3 -30.72 56.43 -25.40
N VAL A 4 -31.67 55.53 -25.11
CA VAL A 4 -31.60 54.63 -23.95
C VAL A 4 -30.58 53.52 -24.20
N LEU A 5 -30.55 52.98 -25.41
CA LEU A 5 -29.55 52.01 -25.84
C LEU A 5 -28.13 52.60 -25.77
N GLU A 6 -27.97 53.85 -26.22
CA GLU A 6 -26.65 54.48 -26.20
C GLU A 6 -26.20 54.85 -24.78
N LYS A 7 -27.13 55.25 -23.91
CA LYS A 7 -26.85 55.45 -22.48
C LYS A 7 -26.47 54.14 -21.80
N HIS A 8 -27.15 53.04 -22.14
CA HIS A 8 -26.80 51.71 -21.62
C HIS A 8 -25.41 51.28 -22.08
N ARG A 9 -25.08 51.48 -23.37
CA ARG A 9 -23.76 51.19 -23.95
C ARG A 9 -22.67 51.97 -23.22
N LEU A 10 -22.86 53.27 -23.02
CA LEU A 10 -21.90 54.14 -22.30
C LEU A 10 -21.70 53.72 -20.84
N LEU A 11 -22.76 53.33 -20.13
CA LEU A 11 -22.68 52.83 -18.75
C LEU A 11 -21.95 51.48 -18.69
N GLN A 12 -22.15 50.63 -19.69
CA GLN A 12 -21.45 49.35 -19.81
C GLN A 12 -19.96 49.59 -20.07
N THR A 13 -19.58 50.49 -20.99
CA THR A 13 -18.17 50.82 -21.23
C THR A 13 -17.50 51.45 -20.01
N ARG A 14 -18.23 52.27 -19.23
CA ARG A 14 -17.72 52.89 -17.99
C ARG A 14 -17.53 51.87 -16.87
N ASN A 15 -18.46 50.93 -16.70
CA ASN A 15 -18.37 49.89 -15.68
C ASN A 15 -17.43 48.73 -16.07
N VAL A 16 -17.21 48.49 -17.37
CA VAL A 16 -16.26 47.46 -17.86
C VAL A 16 -14.81 47.86 -17.55
N GLY A 17 -14.51 49.15 -17.34
CA GLY A 17 -13.20 49.60 -16.87
C GLY A 17 -12.88 49.12 -15.44
N GLU A 18 -13.88 49.09 -14.55
CA GLU A 18 -13.73 48.66 -13.14
C GLU A 18 -14.02 47.17 -12.94
N LEU A 19 -14.94 46.55 -13.71
CA LEU A 19 -15.27 45.12 -13.61
C LEU A 19 -14.30 44.17 -14.34
N ARG A 20 -13.45 44.68 -15.23
CA ARG A 20 -12.53 43.84 -16.03
C ARG A 20 -11.17 43.63 -15.35
N GLN A 21 -10.89 44.34 -14.26
CA GLN A 21 -9.71 44.05 -13.46
C GLN A 21 -10.02 42.89 -12.52
N PRO A 22 -9.22 41.82 -12.52
CA PRO A 22 -9.40 40.75 -11.55
C PRO A 22 -9.34 41.35 -10.15
N SER A 23 -10.26 40.99 -9.26
CA SER A 23 -10.19 41.43 -7.87
C SER A 23 -8.82 41.07 -7.29
N HIS A 24 -8.32 41.87 -6.34
CA HIS A 24 -7.01 41.63 -5.74
C HIS A 24 -6.88 40.19 -5.20
N GLU A 25 -7.96 39.67 -4.63
CA GLU A 25 -8.09 38.28 -4.18
C GLU A 25 -7.98 37.27 -5.32
N MET A 26 -8.63 37.52 -6.47
CA MET A 26 -8.52 36.66 -7.66
C MET A 26 -7.10 36.68 -8.27
N GLN A 27 -6.39 37.81 -8.21
CA GLN A 27 -4.99 37.89 -8.64
C GLN A 27 -4.08 37.07 -7.72
N ILE A 28 -4.29 37.16 -6.40
CA ILE A 28 -3.56 36.35 -5.42
C ILE A 28 -3.82 34.86 -5.64
N ALA A 29 -5.09 34.48 -5.79
CA ALA A 29 -5.48 33.10 -6.06
C ALA A 29 -4.85 32.55 -7.34
N SER A 30 -4.86 33.32 -8.43
CA SER A 30 -4.23 32.94 -9.70
C SER A 30 -2.72 32.77 -9.57
N ARG A 31 -2.05 33.68 -8.86
CA ARG A 31 -0.62 33.56 -8.56
C ARG A 31 -0.31 32.30 -7.75
N ASN A 32 -1.09 32.04 -6.70
CA ASN A 32 -0.91 30.86 -5.86
C ASN A 32 -1.15 29.58 -6.65
N PHE A 33 -2.18 29.56 -7.50
CA PHE A 33 -2.43 28.44 -8.41
C PHE A 33 -1.24 28.20 -9.35
N GLY A 34 -0.66 29.25 -9.93
CA GLY A 34 0.54 29.13 -10.77
C GLY A 34 1.72 28.52 -10.02
N ILE A 35 1.96 28.94 -8.77
CA ILE A 35 3.04 28.38 -7.92
C ILE A 35 2.80 26.89 -7.65
N LEU A 36 1.59 26.53 -7.21
CA LEU A 36 1.23 25.14 -6.91
C LEU A 36 1.27 24.25 -8.17
N SER A 37 0.83 24.78 -9.30
CA SER A 37 0.89 24.08 -10.59
C SER A 37 2.33 23.78 -11.00
N ASN A 38 3.24 24.74 -10.81
CA ASN A 38 4.66 24.54 -11.09
C ASN A 38 5.28 23.52 -10.13
N GLU A 39 5.02 23.63 -8.82
CA GLU A 39 5.52 22.66 -7.84
C GLU A 39 5.02 21.24 -8.15
N LEU A 40 3.75 21.09 -8.55
CA LEU A 40 3.20 19.81 -8.97
C LEU A 40 3.92 19.25 -10.20
N ALA A 41 4.20 20.09 -11.20
CA ALA A 41 4.94 19.70 -12.40
C ALA A 41 6.38 19.27 -12.07
N GLU A 42 7.06 20.00 -11.19
CA GLU A 42 8.40 19.68 -10.70
C GLU A 42 8.42 18.35 -9.95
N LYS A 43 7.51 18.15 -8.99
CA LYS A 43 7.40 16.90 -8.23
C LYS A 43 7.04 15.71 -9.11
N SER A 44 6.15 15.91 -10.09
CA SER A 44 5.78 14.87 -11.06
C SER A 44 7.00 14.45 -11.89
N THR A 45 7.78 15.41 -12.37
CA THR A 45 9.01 15.14 -13.13
C THR A 45 10.06 14.45 -12.27
N ALA A 46 10.29 14.94 -11.03
CA ALA A 46 11.21 14.30 -10.09
C ALA A 46 10.81 12.85 -9.79
N LEU A 47 9.51 12.56 -9.65
CA LEU A 47 9.02 11.19 -9.44
C LEU A 47 9.28 10.30 -10.65
N ARG A 48 9.06 10.80 -11.87
CA ARG A 48 9.38 10.06 -13.12
C ARG A 48 10.88 9.79 -13.21
N GLN A 49 11.73 10.76 -12.90
CA GLN A 49 13.18 10.59 -12.81
C GLN A 49 13.59 9.54 -11.79
N MET A 50 12.99 9.55 -10.59
CA MET A 50 13.23 8.51 -9.58
C MET A 50 12.79 7.10 -10.03
N LYS A 51 11.89 6.99 -11.02
CA LYS A 51 11.52 5.71 -11.66
C LYS A 51 12.43 5.32 -12.81
N GLY A 52 13.39 6.15 -13.19
CA GLY A 52 14.25 5.96 -14.36
C GLY A 52 13.68 6.49 -15.67
N GLU A 53 12.60 7.27 -15.61
CA GLU A 53 12.00 7.95 -16.77
C GLU A 53 12.57 9.38 -16.90
N ASP A 54 12.43 10.05 -18.05
CA ASP A 54 12.84 11.46 -18.24
C ASP A 54 14.28 11.83 -17.77
N LEU A 55 15.23 10.90 -17.91
CA LEU A 55 16.64 11.12 -17.52
C LEU A 55 17.44 11.96 -18.52
N LYS A 56 16.90 12.17 -19.72
CA LYS A 56 17.55 12.98 -20.76
C LYS A 56 17.65 14.43 -20.26
N GLY A 57 18.86 14.98 -20.30
CA GLY A 57 19.13 16.35 -19.86
C GLY A 57 19.67 16.46 -18.43
N LEU A 58 19.74 15.37 -17.68
CA LEU A 58 20.52 15.31 -16.44
C LEU A 58 22.00 15.13 -16.75
N ASP A 59 22.86 15.82 -16.01
CA ASP A 59 24.30 15.58 -16.03
C ASP A 59 24.69 14.37 -15.14
N LEU A 60 25.96 13.96 -15.21
CA LEU A 60 26.46 12.82 -14.43
C LEU A 60 26.33 13.05 -12.91
N LYS A 61 26.55 14.28 -12.43
CA LYS A 61 26.45 14.58 -10.99
C LYS A 61 25.00 14.53 -10.50
N GLU A 62 24.07 14.97 -11.35
CA GLU A 62 22.64 14.90 -11.07
C GLU A 62 22.14 13.46 -11.05
N LEU A 63 22.64 12.62 -11.97
CA LEU A 63 22.38 11.17 -11.98
C LEU A 63 22.96 10.49 -10.74
N ASP A 64 24.20 10.78 -10.36
CA ASP A 64 24.83 10.23 -9.14
C ASP A 64 24.03 10.60 -7.88
N LYS A 65 23.54 11.85 -7.80
CA LYS A 65 22.71 12.30 -6.69
C LYS A 65 21.35 11.59 -6.67
N LEU A 66 20.76 11.37 -7.83
CA LEU A 66 19.49 10.63 -7.97
C LEU A 66 19.65 9.18 -7.51
N GLU A 67 20.72 8.51 -7.94
CA GLU A 67 21.06 7.14 -7.54
C GLU A 67 21.26 7.05 -6.03
N ALA A 68 22.09 7.91 -5.44
CA ALA A 68 22.33 7.92 -3.99
C ALA A 68 21.05 8.13 -3.17
N MET A 69 20.13 8.96 -3.66
CA MET A 69 18.82 9.18 -3.02
C MET A 69 17.95 7.92 -3.08
N ILE A 70 17.90 7.25 -4.24
CA ILE A 70 17.13 6.01 -4.45
C ILE A 70 17.71 4.88 -3.58
N GLU A 71 19.02 4.70 -3.58
CA GLU A 71 19.72 3.70 -2.77
C GLU A 71 19.46 3.91 -1.27
N SER A 72 19.58 5.15 -0.78
CA SER A 72 19.27 5.49 0.61
C SER A 72 17.81 5.18 0.97
N GLY A 73 16.89 5.48 0.06
CA GLY A 73 15.47 5.14 0.19
C GLY A 73 15.26 3.62 0.25
N LEU A 74 15.91 2.88 -0.63
CA LEU A 74 15.81 1.42 -0.70
C LEU A 74 16.31 0.78 0.60
N VAL A 75 17.46 1.20 1.12
CA VAL A 75 18.00 0.72 2.41
C VAL A 75 16.98 0.92 3.54
N LYS A 76 16.33 2.09 3.60
CA LYS A 76 15.29 2.38 4.60
C LYS A 76 14.07 1.48 4.43
N VAL A 77 13.62 1.25 3.19
CA VAL A 77 12.47 0.39 2.89
C VAL A 77 12.76 -1.05 3.28
N VAL A 78 13.92 -1.59 2.91
CA VAL A 78 14.35 -2.95 3.25
C VAL A 78 14.40 -3.13 4.77
N LYS A 79 15.10 -2.24 5.47
CA LYS A 79 15.19 -2.26 6.94
C LYS A 79 13.81 -2.23 7.61
N THR A 80 12.91 -1.38 7.10
CA THR A 80 11.55 -1.27 7.66
C THR A 80 10.75 -2.55 7.42
N LYS A 81 10.87 -3.16 6.24
CA LYS A 81 10.21 -4.43 5.91
C LYS A 81 10.74 -5.57 6.78
N GLU A 82 12.05 -5.68 6.94
CA GLU A 82 12.69 -6.66 7.80
C GLU A 82 12.21 -6.54 9.26
N GLN A 83 12.20 -5.31 9.80
CA GLN A 83 11.71 -5.06 11.16
C GLN A 83 10.25 -5.48 11.33
N LYS A 84 9.38 -5.17 10.35
CA LYS A 84 7.98 -5.59 10.38
C LYS A 84 7.84 -7.11 10.35
N MET A 85 8.59 -7.79 9.47
CA MET A 85 8.56 -9.25 9.36
C MET A 85 9.07 -9.93 10.63
N LEU A 86 10.19 -9.47 11.19
CA LEU A 86 10.74 -10.01 12.43
C LEU A 86 9.76 -9.85 13.60
N LYS A 87 9.07 -8.70 13.69
CA LYS A 87 8.03 -8.47 14.69
C LYS A 87 6.88 -9.47 14.53
N GLU A 88 6.41 -9.67 13.30
CA GLU A 88 5.33 -10.61 13.00
C GLU A 88 5.72 -12.06 13.34
N ILE A 89 6.93 -12.48 12.97
CA ILE A 89 7.48 -13.80 13.34
C ILE A 89 7.51 -13.96 14.86
N SER A 90 7.98 -12.95 15.59
CA SER A 90 8.02 -12.99 17.05
C SER A 90 6.63 -13.16 17.66
N THR A 91 5.65 -12.38 17.19
CA THR A 91 4.26 -12.47 17.65
C THR A 91 3.65 -13.84 17.34
N LEU A 92 3.93 -14.41 16.17
CA LEU A 92 3.44 -15.75 15.81
C LEU A 92 4.08 -16.85 16.67
N LYS A 93 5.39 -16.78 16.93
CA LYS A 93 6.09 -17.74 17.81
C LYS A 93 5.55 -17.71 19.24
N GLU A 94 5.23 -16.52 19.75
CA GLU A 94 4.61 -16.37 21.07
C GLU A 94 3.23 -17.04 21.13
N LYS A 95 2.39 -16.79 20.13
CA LYS A 95 1.08 -17.43 20.02
C LYS A 95 1.19 -18.95 19.87
N GLU A 96 2.15 -19.43 19.09
CA GLU A 96 2.44 -20.85 18.94
C GLU A 96 2.82 -21.51 20.26
N ALA A 97 3.64 -20.82 21.08
CA ALA A 97 4.01 -21.29 22.41
C ALA A 97 2.80 -21.36 23.35
N GLN A 98 2.00 -20.29 23.42
CA GLN A 98 0.77 -20.23 24.23
C GLN A 98 -0.22 -21.35 23.85
N LEU A 99 -0.51 -21.49 22.56
CA LEU A 99 -1.45 -22.52 22.08
C LEU A 99 -0.93 -23.94 22.36
N ARG A 100 0.38 -24.17 22.26
CA ARG A 100 0.97 -25.47 22.59
C ARG A 100 0.81 -25.79 24.07
N GLU A 101 1.04 -24.81 24.94
CA GLU A 101 0.88 -24.96 26.39
C GLU A 101 -0.57 -25.25 26.77
N GLU A 102 -1.52 -24.46 26.24
CA GLU A 102 -2.96 -24.69 26.43
C GLU A 102 -3.39 -26.07 25.91
N ASN A 103 -2.88 -26.48 24.75
CA ASN A 103 -3.19 -27.77 24.16
C ASN A 103 -2.69 -28.94 25.03
N ILE A 104 -1.49 -28.82 25.62
CA ILE A 104 -0.96 -29.79 26.58
C ILE A 104 -1.84 -29.83 27.84
N HIS A 105 -2.20 -28.67 28.36
CA HIS A 105 -3.04 -28.55 29.55
C HIS A 105 -4.42 -29.20 29.36
N LEU A 106 -5.08 -28.93 28.22
CA LEU A 106 -6.37 -29.53 27.88
C LEU A 106 -6.28 -31.05 27.72
N LYS A 107 -5.22 -31.56 27.09
CA LYS A 107 -4.98 -33.01 26.98
C LYS A 107 -4.83 -33.67 28.35
N GLN A 108 -4.12 -33.03 29.27
CA GLN A 108 -3.98 -33.51 30.65
C GLN A 108 -5.32 -33.52 31.39
N GLN A 109 -6.10 -32.44 31.31
CA GLN A 109 -7.44 -32.38 31.91
C GLN A 109 -8.35 -33.48 31.36
N PHE A 110 -8.36 -33.68 30.04
CA PHE A 110 -9.16 -34.71 29.40
C PHE A 110 -8.76 -36.12 29.85
N ALA A 111 -7.46 -36.41 29.91
CA ALA A 111 -6.95 -37.68 30.42
C ALA A 111 -7.36 -37.93 31.88
N MET A 112 -7.31 -36.90 32.73
CA MET A 112 -7.78 -37.00 34.12
C MET A 112 -9.29 -37.27 34.20
N MET A 113 -10.10 -36.55 33.42
CA MET A 113 -11.54 -36.74 33.37
C MET A 113 -11.92 -38.15 32.91
N HIS A 114 -11.25 -38.65 31.86
CA HIS A 114 -11.45 -40.02 31.37
C HIS A 114 -11.16 -41.05 32.46
N LEU A 115 -10.03 -40.91 33.16
CA LEU A 115 -9.66 -41.80 34.27
C LEU A 115 -10.69 -41.74 35.42
N CYS A 116 -11.25 -40.56 35.73
CA CYS A 116 -12.30 -40.41 36.74
C CYS A 116 -13.59 -41.12 36.31
N ILE A 117 -14.00 -41.03 35.05
CA ILE A 117 -15.19 -41.70 34.51
C ILE A 117 -15.03 -43.22 34.57
N GLU A 118 -13.88 -43.75 34.13
CA GLU A 118 -13.57 -45.18 34.20
C GLU A 118 -13.61 -45.71 35.65
N LYS A 119 -13.06 -44.95 36.61
CA LYS A 119 -13.06 -45.34 38.03
C LYS A 119 -14.44 -45.25 38.69
N MET A 120 -15.36 -44.43 38.18
CA MET A 120 -16.70 -44.26 38.75
C MET A 120 -17.72 -45.28 38.22
N GLY A 121 -17.29 -46.23 37.37
CA GLY A 121 -18.11 -47.37 36.94
C GLY A 121 -19.28 -47.01 36.02
N ILE A 122 -19.31 -45.80 35.47
CA ILE A 122 -20.31 -45.41 34.46
C ILE A 122 -19.80 -45.90 33.10
N HIS A 123 -19.93 -47.21 32.87
CA HIS A 123 -19.66 -47.86 31.59
C HIS A 123 -20.78 -47.49 30.61
N GLU A 124 -20.64 -46.36 29.94
CA GLU A 124 -21.36 -46.14 28.68
C GLU A 124 -20.50 -46.70 27.56
N GLN A 125 -20.95 -47.83 27.02
CA GLN A 125 -20.29 -48.63 26.01
C GLN A 125 -20.21 -47.84 24.69
N CYS A 126 -19.19 -46.98 24.53
CA CYS A 126 -18.89 -46.32 23.27
C CYS A 126 -17.61 -46.91 22.68
N GLY A 127 -17.78 -47.81 21.72
CA GLY A 127 -16.70 -48.31 20.89
C GLY A 127 -16.06 -47.19 20.07
N HIS A 128 -14.79 -47.41 19.73
CA HIS A 128 -13.89 -46.56 18.94
C HIS A 128 -13.04 -45.55 19.72
N HIS A 129 -11.83 -46.02 20.01
CA HIS A 129 -10.63 -45.23 20.27
C HIS A 129 -10.48 -44.07 19.26
N PRO A 130 -10.50 -42.79 19.68
CA PRO A 130 -10.18 -41.71 18.77
C PRO A 130 -8.65 -41.61 18.70
N SER A 131 -8.08 -42.25 17.68
CA SER A 131 -6.78 -41.84 17.16
C SER A 131 -6.92 -40.43 16.59
N TRP A 132 -6.72 -39.41 17.42
CA TRP A 132 -6.72 -38.01 16.98
C TRP A 132 -5.31 -37.49 16.70
N GLU A 133 -4.37 -38.35 16.27
CA GLU A 133 -3.16 -37.85 15.59
C GLU A 133 -3.60 -37.03 14.37
N LEU A 134 -3.78 -35.72 14.56
CA LEU A 134 -3.88 -34.78 13.48
C LEU A 134 -2.48 -34.73 12.90
N THR A 135 -2.28 -35.50 11.83
CA THR A 135 -1.09 -35.45 10.99
C THR A 135 -0.87 -34.02 10.53
N ILE A 136 -0.09 -33.23 11.27
CA ILE A 136 0.53 -32.01 10.77
C ILE A 136 1.72 -32.48 9.92
N GLY A 137 1.39 -33.11 8.80
CA GLY A 137 2.32 -33.72 7.88
C GLY A 137 1.71 -33.62 6.51
N ASN A 138 2.11 -32.56 5.80
CA ASN A 138 1.94 -32.26 4.36
C ASN A 138 1.23 -30.94 4.05
N LEU A 139 1.80 -29.83 4.52
CA LEU A 139 1.93 -28.66 3.65
C LEU A 139 3.26 -28.80 2.89
N LYS A 140 3.35 -29.82 2.04
CA LYS A 140 4.38 -29.81 1.00
C LYS A 140 3.94 -28.70 0.06
N SER A 141 4.75 -27.63 -0.02
CA SER A 141 4.64 -26.61 -1.06
C SER A 141 4.32 -27.32 -2.37
N ARG A 142 3.10 -27.13 -2.88
CA ARG A 142 2.82 -27.44 -4.27
C ARG A 142 3.47 -26.31 -5.05
N ASP A 143 4.78 -26.45 -5.25
CA ASP A 143 5.50 -25.77 -6.32
C ASP A 143 4.88 -26.27 -7.61
N GLN A 144 3.80 -25.60 -8.02
CA GLN A 144 3.34 -25.65 -9.39
C GLN A 144 4.03 -24.48 -10.08
N PRO A 145 4.89 -24.71 -11.09
CA PRO A 145 5.43 -23.63 -11.89
C PRO A 145 4.27 -23.07 -12.73
N GLN A 146 3.52 -22.14 -12.16
CA GLN A 146 2.67 -21.25 -12.92
C GLN A 146 3.60 -20.29 -13.64
N ASN A 147 4.06 -20.77 -14.79
CA ASN A 147 4.47 -20.04 -15.97
C ASN A 147 4.26 -18.53 -15.82
N TYR A 148 5.37 -17.81 -15.65
CA TYR A 148 5.42 -16.36 -15.78
C TYR A 148 4.91 -16.02 -17.18
N ASN A 149 3.62 -15.72 -17.30
CA ASN A 149 3.11 -15.04 -18.47
C ASN A 149 3.59 -13.60 -18.39
N ASN A 150 4.84 -13.40 -18.80
CA ASN A 150 5.38 -12.13 -19.25
C ASN A 150 4.55 -11.67 -20.45
N ASN A 151 3.39 -11.06 -20.20
CA ASN A 151 2.77 -10.21 -21.21
C ASN A 151 3.38 -8.81 -21.10
N SER A 152 4.67 -8.75 -21.43
CA SER A 152 5.29 -7.53 -21.89
C SER A 152 4.73 -7.27 -23.28
N ASP A 153 3.73 -6.40 -23.39
CA ASP A 153 3.32 -5.84 -24.68
C ASP A 153 4.40 -4.86 -25.17
N THR A 154 5.53 -5.41 -25.63
CA THR A 154 6.54 -4.72 -26.43
C THR A 154 6.66 -5.41 -27.77
N CYS A 155 5.75 -5.09 -28.69
CA CYS A 155 5.91 -5.41 -30.11
C CYS A 155 5.65 -4.16 -30.94
N LEU A 156 6.73 -3.49 -31.34
CA LEU A 156 6.75 -2.59 -32.49
C LEU A 156 6.55 -3.44 -33.75
N LYS A 157 5.52 -3.13 -34.53
CA LYS A 157 5.31 -3.72 -35.86
C LYS A 157 5.95 -2.78 -36.87
N LEU A 158 7.15 -3.14 -37.35
CA LEU A 158 7.73 -2.52 -38.54
C LEU A 158 7.05 -3.16 -39.76
N GLY A 159 6.30 -2.34 -40.49
CA GLY A 159 5.65 -2.62 -41.77
C GLY A 159 5.24 -1.30 -42.38
#